data_AF-A0A9E5UPN3-F1
#
_entry.id   AF-A0A9E5UPN3-F1
#
_cell.length_a   1.000
_cell.length_b   1.000
_cell.length_c   1.000
_cell.angle_alpha   90.00
_cell.angle_beta   90.00
_cell.angle_gamma   90.00
#
_symmetry.space_group_name_H-M   'P 1'
#
loop_
_entity.id
_entity.type
_entity.pdbx_description
1 polymer ?
#
loop_
_entity_poly.entity_id
_entity_poly.type
_entity_poly.pdbx_seq_one_letter_code
_entity_poly.pdbx_strand_id
1 'polypeptide(L)'
;MRLGLWLLGDQLNQAAVEALPQRPDVIILIESLAWVQQRRYHAQKLVLVWSAMRHFAANLEAAGDRVVYCEAADFSTALQMVCQTEQLGELWLWQPADYPFRQQVSALALPCPLKILPNPLFIWSDTAISTWFAGRKRWLLEDFYREGRRRWQVLLDEGKPVGDRWNYDSENRRPPKTGLQPPPPLDTVPDAITKAVLAKVKTLSTFGEAEPFRWAVSRSRALELLQHFCTVNLPDFGPYQDAMLTDQPWLWHALLSPYINLGLLHPLEVIQAAEAAYREGHAPIASVEGFIRQVLGWREYMRAIYELVIPNDYARANFFNHQQPLPAFFLGR
;
A
#
# COMPACT_ATOMS: atom_id res chain seq x y z
N MET A 1 16.39 -28.94 7.01
CA MET A 1 15.45 -28.43 6.00
C MET A 1 15.40 -26.92 6.14
N ARG A 2 15.28 -26.19 5.04
CA ARG A 2 15.43 -24.72 5.01
C ARG A 2 14.11 -24.00 5.29
N LEU A 3 14.17 -22.83 5.90
CA LEU A 3 13.02 -21.93 6.08
C LEU A 3 12.87 -21.03 4.86
N GLY A 4 11.71 -21.08 4.20
CA GLY A 4 11.36 -20.16 3.11
C GLY A 4 10.50 -19.00 3.59
N LEU A 5 10.61 -17.84 2.93
CA LEU A 5 9.67 -16.73 3.03
C LEU A 5 9.15 -16.40 1.62
N TRP A 6 7.85 -16.53 1.40
CA TRP A 6 7.20 -16.06 0.18
C TRP A 6 6.72 -14.62 0.39
N LEU A 7 7.30 -13.70 -0.39
CA LEU A 7 6.90 -12.30 -0.43
C LEU A 7 5.99 -12.03 -1.63
N LEU A 8 4.86 -11.39 -1.36
CA LEU A 8 3.94 -10.91 -2.38
C LEU A 8 4.37 -9.55 -2.93
N GLY A 9 3.84 -9.19 -4.10
CA GLY A 9 4.12 -7.90 -4.73
C GLY A 9 3.69 -6.68 -3.92
N ASP A 10 2.84 -6.87 -2.90
CA ASP A 10 2.40 -5.84 -1.95
C ASP A 10 3.09 -5.93 -0.57
N GLN A 11 4.20 -6.67 -0.48
CA GLN A 11 4.92 -6.97 0.77
C GLN A 11 6.41 -6.60 0.73
N LEU A 12 6.77 -5.57 -0.03
CA LEU A 12 8.16 -5.23 -0.38
C LEU A 12 8.81 -4.31 0.67
N ASN A 13 8.99 -4.81 1.89
CA ASN A 13 9.55 -4.05 3.01
C ASN A 13 10.75 -4.75 3.67
N GLN A 14 11.93 -4.15 3.51
CA GLN A 14 13.21 -4.69 4.02
C GLN A 14 13.22 -4.79 5.55
N ALA A 15 12.81 -3.72 6.25
CA ALA A 15 12.80 -3.69 7.71
C ALA A 15 11.85 -4.75 8.30
N ALA A 16 10.74 -5.03 7.63
CA ALA A 16 9.83 -6.10 8.02
C ALA A 16 10.47 -7.50 7.88
N VAL A 17 11.26 -7.73 6.82
CA VAL A 17 12.02 -8.99 6.66
C VAL A 17 13.08 -9.12 7.76
N GLU A 18 13.80 -8.04 8.06
CA GLU A 18 14.84 -8.01 9.10
C GLU A 18 14.27 -8.17 10.52
N ALA A 19 13.03 -7.74 10.75
CA ALA A 19 12.33 -7.88 12.02
C ALA A 19 11.72 -9.27 12.25
N LEU A 20 11.85 -10.21 11.31
CA LEU A 20 11.39 -11.58 11.50
C LEU A 20 12.13 -12.25 12.69
N PRO A 21 11.43 -13.09 13.47
CA PRO A 21 12.04 -13.76 14.63
C PRO A 21 13.17 -14.72 14.24
N GLN A 22 13.19 -15.17 12.99
CA GLN A 22 14.24 -15.95 12.38
C GLN A 22 14.42 -15.45 10.95
N ARG A 23 15.66 -15.20 10.54
CA ARG A 23 15.97 -14.84 9.15
C ARG A 23 15.68 -16.05 8.25
N PRO A 24 14.90 -15.90 7.16
CA PRO A 24 14.64 -17.00 6.25
C PRO A 24 15.93 -17.44 5.52
N ASP A 25 16.05 -18.73 5.24
CA ASP A 25 17.14 -19.27 4.45
C ASP A 25 16.96 -19.00 2.94
N VAL A 26 15.72 -18.80 2.50
CA VAL A 26 15.33 -18.52 1.10
C VAL A 26 14.18 -17.52 1.07
N ILE A 27 14.29 -16.46 0.28
CA ILE A 27 13.20 -15.52 0.00
C ILE A 27 12.69 -15.76 -1.43
N ILE A 28 11.38 -15.83 -1.59
CA ILE A 28 10.72 -16.21 -2.84
C ILE A 28 9.82 -15.07 -3.32
N LEU A 29 9.97 -14.67 -4.58
CA LEU A 29 9.07 -13.73 -5.25
C LEU A 29 8.60 -14.34 -6.57
N ILE A 30 7.30 -14.23 -6.87
CA ILE A 30 6.70 -14.88 -8.04
C ILE A 30 5.84 -13.90 -8.83
N GLU A 31 6.19 -13.67 -10.09
CA GLU A 31 5.31 -13.02 -11.08
C GLU A 31 4.40 -14.08 -11.70
N SER A 32 3.18 -14.21 -11.16
CA SER A 32 2.17 -15.16 -11.66
C SER A 32 1.36 -14.58 -12.81
N LEU A 33 1.45 -15.20 -13.99
CA LEU A 33 0.68 -14.80 -15.17
C LEU A 33 -0.83 -15.04 -14.97
N ALA A 34 -1.20 -16.22 -14.44
CA ALA A 34 -2.59 -16.57 -14.17
C ALA A 34 -3.26 -15.57 -13.21
N TRP A 35 -2.52 -15.06 -12.21
CA TRP A 35 -3.04 -14.06 -11.27
C TRP A 35 -3.35 -12.73 -11.97
N VAL A 36 -2.41 -12.19 -12.74
CA VAL A 36 -2.61 -10.90 -13.40
C VAL A 36 -3.62 -10.95 -14.54
N GLN A 37 -3.98 -12.15 -15.01
CA GLN A 37 -5.02 -12.37 -16.02
C GLN A 37 -6.44 -12.52 -15.43
N GLN A 38 -6.60 -12.64 -14.10
CA GLN A 38 -7.92 -12.73 -13.47
C GLN A 38 -8.76 -11.46 -13.64
N ARG A 39 -8.11 -10.31 -13.88
CA ARG A 39 -8.75 -9.02 -14.10
C ARG A 39 -7.97 -8.24 -15.14
N ARG A 40 -8.65 -7.32 -15.83
CA ARG A 40 -8.02 -6.38 -16.75
C ARG A 40 -7.40 -5.21 -15.97
N TYR A 41 -6.24 -5.43 -15.36
CA TYR A 41 -5.53 -4.41 -14.58
C TYR A 41 -5.05 -3.25 -15.46
N HIS A 42 -4.86 -2.07 -14.85
CA HIS A 42 -4.21 -0.95 -15.52
C HIS A 42 -2.75 -1.30 -15.85
N ALA A 43 -2.27 -0.95 -17.06
CA ALA A 43 -0.93 -1.28 -17.52
C ALA A 43 0.16 -0.79 -16.55
N GLN A 44 0.11 0.49 -16.15
CA GLN A 44 1.06 1.04 -15.16
C GLN A 44 1.03 0.33 -13.79
N LYS A 45 -0.11 -0.23 -13.36
CA LYS A 45 -0.16 -0.99 -12.10
C LYS A 45 0.69 -2.26 -12.20
N LEU A 46 0.58 -3.00 -13.31
CA LEU A 46 1.39 -4.19 -13.52
C LEU A 46 2.87 -3.85 -13.62
N VAL A 47 3.21 -2.77 -14.34
CA VAL A 47 4.59 -2.28 -14.44
C VAL A 47 5.15 -1.93 -13.06
N LEU A 48 4.38 -1.18 -12.26
CA LEU A 48 4.80 -0.76 -10.93
C LEU A 48 5.05 -1.95 -10.01
N VAL A 49 4.10 -2.89 -9.91
CA VAL A 49 4.23 -4.06 -9.02
C VAL A 49 5.43 -4.93 -9.42
N TRP A 50 5.52 -5.34 -10.68
CA TRP A 50 6.61 -6.23 -11.12
C TRP A 50 7.96 -5.53 -11.13
N SER A 51 8.03 -4.27 -11.53
CA SER A 51 9.29 -3.52 -11.43
C SER A 51 9.73 -3.38 -9.97
N ALA A 52 8.81 -3.07 -9.06
CA ALA A 52 9.15 -2.98 -7.64
C ALA A 52 9.60 -4.32 -7.05
N MET A 53 8.94 -5.42 -7.42
CA MET A 53 9.36 -6.78 -7.02
C MET A 53 10.78 -7.10 -7.49
N ARG A 54 11.11 -6.84 -8.76
CA ARG A 54 12.45 -7.09 -9.32
C ARG A 54 13.53 -6.25 -8.63
N HIS A 55 13.25 -4.98 -8.38
CA HIS A 55 14.18 -4.11 -7.64
C HIS A 55 14.37 -4.58 -6.19
N PHE A 56 13.29 -4.99 -5.53
CA PHE A 56 13.35 -5.50 -4.17
C PHE A 56 14.15 -6.79 -4.07
N ALA A 57 13.95 -7.71 -5.02
CA ALA A 57 14.75 -8.94 -5.15
C ALA A 57 16.24 -8.63 -5.31
N ALA A 58 16.61 -7.73 -6.22
CA ALA A 58 18.00 -7.33 -6.43
C ALA A 58 18.63 -6.69 -5.18
N ASN A 59 17.86 -5.90 -4.42
CA ASN A 59 18.33 -5.31 -3.16
C ASN A 59 18.58 -6.36 -2.08
N LEU A 60 17.69 -7.36 -1.96
CA LEU A 60 17.87 -8.49 -1.05
C LEU A 60 19.12 -9.31 -1.40
N GLU A 61 19.32 -9.61 -2.70
CA GLU A 61 20.52 -10.31 -3.17
C GLU A 61 21.80 -9.52 -2.87
N ALA A 62 21.78 -8.20 -3.08
CA ALA A 62 22.90 -7.31 -2.74
C ALA A 62 23.17 -7.25 -1.22
N ALA A 63 22.15 -7.48 -0.39
CA ALA A 63 22.26 -7.61 1.06
C ALA A 63 22.69 -9.02 1.53
N GLY A 64 22.94 -9.94 0.58
CA GLY A 64 23.41 -11.30 0.84
C GLY A 64 22.32 -12.33 1.11
N ASP A 65 21.04 -11.99 0.90
CA ASP A 65 19.94 -12.95 1.01
C ASP A 65 19.89 -13.90 -0.20
N ARG A 66 19.54 -15.16 0.05
CA ARG A 66 19.23 -16.11 -1.04
C ARG A 66 17.83 -15.82 -1.56
N VAL A 67 17.75 -15.24 -2.75
CA VAL A 67 16.48 -14.97 -3.43
C VAL A 67 16.23 -15.98 -4.54
N VAL A 68 14.98 -16.43 -4.65
CA VAL A 68 14.46 -17.19 -5.78
C VAL A 68 13.35 -16.37 -6.41
N TYR A 69 13.66 -15.74 -7.55
CA TYR A 69 12.71 -14.94 -8.33
C TYR A 69 12.16 -15.77 -9.50
N CYS A 70 10.85 -15.94 -9.56
CA CYS A 70 10.20 -16.74 -10.59
C CYS A 70 9.25 -15.91 -11.43
N GLU A 71 9.41 -15.95 -12.75
CA GLU A 71 8.32 -15.65 -13.68
C GLU A 71 7.62 -16.98 -14.00
N ALA A 72 6.34 -17.11 -13.65
CA ALA A 72 5.66 -18.40 -13.69
C ALA A 72 4.23 -18.30 -14.23
N ALA A 73 3.72 -19.43 -14.71
CA ALA A 73 2.32 -19.53 -15.14
C ALA A 73 1.36 -19.29 -13.96
N ASP A 74 1.64 -19.89 -12.81
CA ASP A 74 0.83 -19.79 -11.59
C ASP A 74 1.70 -19.93 -10.33
N PHE A 75 1.13 -19.58 -9.16
CA PHE A 75 1.84 -19.66 -7.87
C PHE A 75 2.06 -21.09 -7.40
N SER A 76 1.12 -22.01 -7.66
CA SER A 76 1.15 -23.38 -7.13
C SER A 76 2.33 -24.16 -7.71
N THR A 77 2.45 -24.16 -9.03
CA THR A 77 3.53 -24.85 -9.76
C THR A 77 4.90 -24.31 -9.35
N ALA A 78 5.04 -22.99 -9.27
CA ALA A 78 6.28 -22.34 -8.86
C ALA A 78 6.67 -22.70 -7.41
N LEU A 79 5.74 -22.58 -6.47
CA LEU A 79 6.02 -22.88 -5.06
C LEU A 79 6.35 -24.36 -4.84
N GLN A 80 5.66 -25.29 -5.51
CA GLN A 80 5.99 -26.72 -5.43
C GLN A 80 7.43 -27.00 -5.89
N MET A 81 7.84 -26.42 -7.03
CA MET A 81 9.19 -26.54 -7.56
C MET A 81 10.24 -25.97 -6.60
N VAL A 82 10.00 -24.77 -6.06
CA VAL A 82 10.94 -24.10 -5.14
C VAL A 82 11.04 -24.85 -3.82
N CYS A 83 9.92 -25.30 -3.24
CA CYS A 83 9.92 -26.10 -2.01
C CYS A 83 10.76 -27.36 -2.14
N GLN A 84 10.70 -28.05 -3.29
CA GLN A 84 11.47 -29.26 -3.55
C GLN A 84 12.96 -28.94 -3.80
N THR A 85 13.24 -27.99 -4.69
CA THR A 85 14.61 -27.66 -5.14
C THR A 85 15.44 -27.08 -4.00
N GLU A 86 14.84 -26.20 -3.20
CA GLU A 86 15.50 -25.58 -2.06
C GLU A 86 15.35 -26.40 -0.76
N GLN A 87 14.68 -27.57 -0.82
CA GLN A 87 14.47 -28.48 0.32
C GLN A 87 13.86 -27.76 1.54
N LEU A 88 12.79 -27.01 1.29
CA LEU A 88 12.10 -26.24 2.33
C LEU A 88 11.39 -27.17 3.31
N GLY A 89 11.61 -26.93 4.60
CA GLY A 89 10.94 -27.64 5.69
C GLY A 89 9.70 -26.90 6.19
N GLU A 90 9.64 -25.60 5.97
CA GLU A 90 8.51 -24.72 6.29
C GLU A 90 8.56 -23.51 5.35
N LEU A 91 7.40 -23.01 4.94
CA LEU A 91 7.25 -21.79 4.17
C LEU A 91 6.47 -20.77 4.99
N TRP A 92 7.00 -19.56 5.13
CA TRP A 92 6.31 -18.43 5.74
C TRP A 92 5.69 -17.53 4.67
N LEU A 93 4.56 -16.93 5.00
CA LEU A 93 3.88 -15.91 4.21
C LEU A 93 3.22 -14.92 5.18
N TRP A 94 3.45 -13.62 5.01
CA TRP A 94 2.62 -12.64 5.72
C TRP A 94 1.20 -12.68 5.18
N GLN A 95 0.22 -12.57 6.08
CA GLN A 95 -1.20 -12.62 5.75
C GLN A 95 -1.50 -11.69 4.55
N PRO A 96 -1.94 -12.24 3.41
CA PRO A 96 -2.25 -11.42 2.25
C PRO A 96 -3.36 -10.41 2.56
N ALA A 97 -3.30 -9.20 1.99
CA ALA A 97 -4.33 -8.20 2.25
C ALA A 97 -5.68 -8.55 1.57
N ASP A 98 -5.65 -9.26 0.44
CA ASP A 98 -6.85 -9.65 -0.32
C ASP A 98 -7.44 -10.97 0.17
N TYR A 99 -8.69 -10.94 0.62
CA TYR A 99 -9.40 -12.11 1.15
C TYR A 99 -9.63 -13.22 0.10
N PRO A 100 -10.09 -12.93 -1.15
CA PRO A 100 -10.11 -13.94 -2.21
C PRO A 100 -8.76 -14.62 -2.43
N PHE A 101 -7.65 -13.88 -2.38
CA PHE A 101 -6.32 -14.48 -2.47
C PHE A 101 -5.98 -15.36 -1.28
N ARG A 102 -6.39 -15.02 -0.04
CA ARG A 102 -6.22 -15.92 1.12
C ARG A 102 -6.90 -17.27 0.90
N GLN A 103 -8.08 -17.29 0.27
CA GLN A 103 -8.76 -18.54 -0.07
C GLN A 103 -7.95 -19.36 -1.08
N GLN A 104 -7.38 -18.72 -2.11
CA GLN A 104 -6.48 -19.39 -3.06
C GLN A 104 -5.23 -19.95 -2.36
N VAL A 105 -4.62 -19.18 -1.46
CA VAL A 105 -3.47 -19.62 -0.65
C VAL A 105 -3.81 -20.84 0.21
N SER A 106 -4.97 -20.83 0.87
CA SER A 106 -5.41 -21.95 1.72
C SER A 106 -5.67 -23.24 0.94
N ALA A 107 -5.90 -23.15 -0.37
CA ALA A 107 -6.11 -24.27 -1.26
C ALA A 107 -4.81 -24.80 -1.91
N LEU A 108 -3.65 -24.17 -1.66
CA LEU A 108 -2.38 -24.61 -2.22
C LEU A 108 -1.94 -25.94 -1.60
N ALA A 109 -1.65 -26.91 -2.47
CA ALA A 109 -1.00 -28.16 -2.07
C ALA A 109 0.52 -27.98 -2.13
N LEU A 110 1.16 -27.80 -0.97
CA LEU A 110 2.60 -27.55 -0.86
C LEU A 110 3.35 -28.76 -0.28
N PRO A 111 4.61 -29.01 -0.70
CA PRO A 111 5.43 -30.10 -0.16
C PRO A 111 5.86 -29.91 1.31
N CYS A 112 5.67 -28.71 1.87
CA CYS A 112 6.00 -28.38 3.25
C CYS A 112 4.86 -27.57 3.89
N PRO A 113 4.78 -27.51 5.23
CA PRO A 113 3.83 -26.66 5.94
C PRO A 113 3.96 -25.18 5.53
N LEU A 114 2.81 -24.52 5.39
CA LEU A 114 2.70 -23.07 5.20
C LEU A 114 2.25 -22.42 6.50
N LYS A 115 3.06 -21.49 7.00
CA LYS A 115 2.75 -20.68 8.18
C LYS A 115 2.39 -19.25 7.76
N ILE A 116 1.18 -18.84 8.11
CA ILE A 116 0.72 -17.46 7.91
C ILE A 116 1.12 -16.62 9.12
N LEU A 117 1.86 -15.54 8.86
CA LEU A 117 2.31 -14.57 9.85
C LEU A 117 1.43 -13.31 9.81
N PRO A 118 1.32 -12.55 10.92
CA PRO A 118 0.67 -11.24 10.90
C PRO A 118 1.31 -10.33 9.86
N ASN A 119 0.50 -9.54 9.14
CA ASN A 119 1.01 -8.61 8.14
C ASN A 119 1.59 -7.36 8.83
N PRO A 120 2.89 -7.06 8.69
CA PRO A 120 3.55 -5.96 9.38
C PRO A 120 3.32 -4.58 8.72
N LEU A 121 2.61 -4.51 7.58
CA LEU A 121 2.42 -3.27 6.81
C LEU A 121 1.15 -2.47 7.21
N PHE A 122 0.56 -2.84 8.34
CA PHE A 122 -0.54 -2.15 8.98
C PHE A 122 -0.17 -1.76 10.40
N ILE A 123 -0.69 -0.61 10.82
CA ILE A 123 -0.41 -0.04 12.14
C ILE A 123 -1.18 -0.80 13.21
N TRP A 124 -2.44 -1.11 12.92
CA TRP A 124 -3.28 -1.90 13.82
C TRP A 124 -3.01 -3.39 13.63
N SER A 125 -3.00 -4.18 14.68
CA SER A 125 -3.04 -5.65 14.56
C SER A 125 -4.47 -6.16 14.45
N ASP A 126 -4.67 -7.38 13.95
CA ASP A 126 -5.99 -8.01 13.85
C ASP A 126 -6.65 -8.15 15.23
N THR A 127 -5.86 -8.44 16.26
CA THR A 127 -6.30 -8.42 17.66
C THR A 127 -6.73 -7.02 18.09
N ALA A 128 -5.93 -5.99 17.81
CA ALA A 128 -6.27 -4.62 18.17
C ALA A 128 -7.56 -4.13 17.48
N ILE A 129 -7.78 -4.53 16.22
CA ILE A 129 -9.02 -4.29 15.48
C ILE A 129 -10.17 -4.98 16.22
N SER A 130 -10.08 -6.30 16.42
CA SER A 130 -11.13 -7.10 17.06
C SER A 130 -11.52 -6.53 18.43
N THR A 131 -10.54 -6.19 19.26
CA THR A 131 -10.75 -5.56 20.57
C THR A 131 -11.43 -4.20 20.47
N TRP A 132 -11.06 -3.35 19.50
CA TRP A 132 -11.66 -2.03 19.38
C TRP A 132 -13.14 -2.12 18.95
N PHE A 133 -13.46 -2.99 17.99
CA PHE A 133 -14.81 -3.11 17.43
C PHE A 133 -15.77 -3.92 18.33
N ALA A 134 -15.24 -4.78 19.21
CA ALA A 134 -16.04 -5.64 20.10
C ALA A 134 -17.04 -4.85 20.95
N GLY A 135 -18.31 -5.28 20.93
CA GLY A 135 -19.40 -4.70 21.74
C GLY A 135 -19.86 -3.30 21.33
N ARG A 136 -19.24 -2.66 20.32
CA ARG A 136 -19.64 -1.34 19.84
C ARG A 136 -20.86 -1.42 18.93
N LYS A 137 -21.87 -0.58 19.21
CA LYS A 137 -23.07 -0.45 18.37
C LYS A 137 -22.88 0.42 17.12
N ARG A 138 -21.87 1.29 17.11
CA ARG A 138 -21.56 2.21 16.00
C ARG A 138 -20.06 2.18 15.74
N TRP A 139 -19.72 2.10 14.46
CA TRP A 139 -18.35 2.13 13.98
C TRP A 139 -18.14 3.48 13.30
N LEU A 140 -17.59 4.43 14.05
CA LEU A 140 -17.29 5.77 13.57
C LEU A 140 -15.78 5.90 13.39
N LEU A 141 -15.36 6.37 12.22
CA LEU A 141 -13.95 6.64 11.92
C LEU A 141 -13.32 7.59 12.94
N GLU A 142 -14.05 8.63 13.35
CA GLU A 142 -13.51 9.64 14.26
C GLU A 142 -13.06 9.03 15.59
N ASP A 143 -13.87 8.13 16.17
CA ASP A 143 -13.51 7.43 17.41
C ASP A 143 -12.30 6.51 17.21
N PHE A 144 -12.23 5.85 16.05
CA PHE A 144 -11.13 4.95 15.69
C PHE A 144 -9.82 5.73 15.54
N TYR A 145 -9.88 6.86 14.84
CA TYR A 145 -8.75 7.75 14.62
C TYR A 145 -8.23 8.38 15.92
N ARG A 146 -9.13 8.87 16.79
CA ARG A 146 -8.75 9.40 18.12
C ARG A 146 -8.04 8.35 18.96
N GLU A 147 -8.53 7.10 18.95
CA GLU A 147 -7.87 6.00 19.62
C GLU A 147 -6.48 5.71 19.02
N GLY A 148 -6.36 5.71 17.69
CA GLY A 148 -5.07 5.50 17.05
C GLY A 148 -4.05 6.57 17.42
N ARG A 149 -4.45 7.85 17.38
CA ARG A 149 -3.59 8.95 17.83
C ARG A 149 -3.09 8.77 19.25
N ARG A 150 -3.91 8.28 20.18
CA ARG A 150 -3.49 7.96 21.56
C ARG A 150 -2.51 6.79 21.61
N ARG A 151 -2.77 5.70 20.89
CA ARG A 151 -1.92 4.50 20.91
C ARG A 151 -0.51 4.76 20.39
N TRP A 152 -0.40 5.53 19.31
CA TRP A 152 0.88 5.80 18.65
C TRP A 152 1.45 7.18 18.95
N GLN A 153 0.87 7.91 19.91
CA GLN A 153 1.33 9.23 20.36
C GLN A 153 1.50 10.26 19.23
N VAL A 154 0.61 10.21 18.23
CA VAL A 154 0.70 11.05 17.03
C VAL A 154 -0.01 12.39 17.28
N LEU A 155 0.68 13.51 17.04
CA LEU A 155 0.21 14.89 17.24
C LEU A 155 -0.33 15.16 18.67
N LEU A 156 0.21 14.48 19.68
CA LEU A 156 -0.19 14.68 21.08
C LEU A 156 0.92 15.40 21.87
N ASP A 157 0.52 16.32 22.74
CA ASP A 157 1.36 16.95 23.76
C ASP A 157 0.74 16.64 25.13
N GLU A 158 1.50 16.00 26.02
CA GLU A 158 1.02 15.60 27.37
C GLU A 158 -0.32 14.83 27.34
N GLY A 159 -0.54 14.01 26.30
CA GLY A 159 -1.76 13.24 26.11
C GLY A 159 -2.96 14.03 25.57
N LYS A 160 -2.80 15.32 25.27
CA LYS A 160 -3.82 16.18 24.64
C LYS A 160 -3.52 16.40 23.16
N PRO A 161 -4.55 16.54 22.30
CA PRO A 161 -4.32 16.89 20.90
C PRO A 161 -3.61 18.23 20.76
N VAL A 162 -2.56 18.29 19.95
CA VAL A 162 -1.90 19.54 19.59
C VAL A 162 -2.93 20.52 19.00
N GLY A 163 -2.89 21.77 19.48
CA GLY A 163 -3.86 22.81 19.12
C GLY A 163 -5.29 22.57 19.63
N ASP A 164 -5.43 21.75 20.68
CA ASP A 164 -6.66 21.48 21.43
C ASP A 164 -7.82 20.88 20.62
N ARG A 165 -7.54 20.38 19.40
CA ARG A 165 -8.54 19.82 18.50
C ARG A 165 -8.08 18.50 17.89
N TRP A 166 -8.99 17.55 17.82
CA TRP A 166 -8.73 16.24 17.21
C TRP A 166 -8.76 16.28 15.68
N ASN A 167 -9.46 17.24 15.09
CA ASN A 167 -9.76 17.30 13.67
C ASN A 167 -9.85 18.76 13.20
N TYR A 168 -9.22 19.06 12.06
CA TYR A 168 -9.19 20.38 11.41
C TYR A 168 -9.90 20.39 10.04
N ASP A 169 -10.73 19.38 9.72
CA ASP A 169 -11.38 19.18 8.41
C ASP A 169 -12.12 20.40 7.87
N SER A 170 -12.76 21.19 8.74
CA SER A 170 -13.49 22.39 8.31
C SER A 170 -12.58 23.49 7.75
N GLU A 171 -11.28 23.43 7.99
CA GLU A 171 -10.27 24.38 7.47
C GLU A 171 -9.72 23.95 6.09
N ASN A 172 -10.03 22.73 5.64
CA ASN A 172 -9.44 22.08 4.46
C ASN A 172 -10.32 22.17 3.19
N ARG A 173 -11.17 23.20 3.11
CA ARG A 173 -12.20 23.32 2.05
C ARG A 173 -12.16 24.66 1.32
N ARG A 174 -10.98 25.23 1.09
CA ARG A 174 -10.89 26.50 0.37
C ARG A 174 -11.18 26.29 -1.11
N PRO A 175 -12.02 27.13 -1.75
CA PRO A 175 -12.22 27.05 -3.18
C PRO A 175 -10.92 27.40 -3.92
N PRO A 176 -10.62 26.75 -5.06
CA PRO A 176 -9.48 27.13 -5.88
C PRO A 176 -9.68 28.55 -6.44
N LYS A 177 -8.64 29.37 -6.39
CA LYS A 177 -8.65 30.72 -6.96
C LYS A 177 -8.14 30.69 -8.40
N THR A 178 -8.56 31.65 -9.22
CA THR A 178 -8.01 31.83 -10.58
C THR A 178 -6.49 31.99 -10.52
N GLY A 179 -5.76 31.27 -11.37
CA GLY A 179 -4.29 31.32 -11.40
C GLY A 179 -3.59 30.46 -10.35
N LEU A 180 -4.32 29.59 -9.65
CA LEU A 180 -3.74 28.62 -8.73
C LEU A 180 -2.83 27.64 -9.49
N GLN A 181 -1.55 27.58 -9.10
CA GLN A 181 -0.54 26.71 -9.71
C GLN A 181 0.03 25.78 -8.63
N PRO A 182 -0.40 24.51 -8.59
CA PRO A 182 0.23 23.53 -7.72
C PRO A 182 1.66 23.23 -8.20
N PRO A 183 2.53 22.74 -7.30
CA PRO A 183 3.87 22.30 -7.68
C PRO A 183 3.77 21.12 -8.69
N PRO A 184 4.68 21.03 -9.67
CA PRO A 184 4.76 19.86 -10.53
C PRO A 184 5.13 18.63 -9.70
N PRO A 185 4.67 17.42 -10.06
CA PRO A 185 5.09 16.21 -9.40
C PRO A 185 6.58 15.95 -9.67
N LEU A 186 7.26 15.33 -8.69
CA LEU A 186 8.60 14.82 -8.91
C LEU A 186 8.55 13.52 -9.72
N ASP A 187 8.91 13.60 -11.00
CA ASP A 187 8.91 12.46 -11.90
C ASP A 187 10.06 11.49 -11.62
N THR A 188 9.82 10.20 -11.88
CA THR A 188 10.88 9.20 -12.00
C THR A 188 11.13 8.84 -13.47
N VAL A 189 12.34 8.38 -13.75
CA VAL A 189 12.73 7.88 -15.08
C VAL A 189 12.86 6.36 -15.02
N PRO A 190 12.19 5.60 -15.91
CA PRO A 190 12.34 4.16 -15.99
C PRO A 190 13.79 3.74 -16.24
N ASP A 191 14.32 2.86 -15.39
CA ASP A 191 15.64 2.26 -15.54
C ASP A 191 15.60 1.01 -16.43
N ALA A 192 16.70 0.25 -16.50
CA ALA A 192 16.77 -0.95 -17.34
C ALA A 192 15.76 -2.03 -16.89
N ILE A 193 15.58 -2.23 -15.58
CA ILE A 193 14.64 -3.21 -15.04
C ILE A 193 13.21 -2.78 -15.37
N THR A 194 12.85 -1.52 -15.11
CA THR A 194 11.51 -1.00 -15.43
C THR A 194 11.21 -1.05 -16.92
N LYS A 195 12.19 -0.75 -17.79
CA LYS A 195 12.04 -0.85 -19.26
C LYS A 195 11.77 -2.29 -19.72
N ALA A 196 12.44 -3.28 -19.14
CA ALA A 196 12.17 -4.69 -19.43
C ALA A 196 10.74 -5.09 -19.02
N VAL A 197 10.28 -4.64 -17.85
CA VAL A 197 8.91 -4.88 -17.39
C VAL A 197 7.89 -4.16 -18.29
N LEU A 198 8.15 -2.93 -18.71
CA LEU A 198 7.32 -2.20 -19.67
C LEU A 198 7.15 -2.99 -20.97
N ALA A 199 8.25 -3.52 -21.53
CA ALA A 199 8.21 -4.34 -22.74
C ALA A 199 7.35 -5.61 -22.53
N LYS A 200 7.48 -6.26 -21.38
CA LYS A 200 6.66 -7.43 -21.02
C LYS A 200 5.17 -7.08 -20.88
N VAL A 201 4.83 -6.01 -20.17
CA VAL A 201 3.42 -5.63 -19.93
C VAL A 201 2.71 -5.26 -21.24
N LYS A 202 3.43 -4.70 -22.22
CA LYS A 202 2.88 -4.42 -23.56
C LYS A 202 2.36 -5.66 -24.30
N THR A 203 2.80 -6.86 -23.94
CA THR A 203 2.31 -8.11 -24.55
C THR A 203 1.06 -8.67 -23.86
N LEU A 204 0.57 -8.02 -22.78
CA LEU A 204 -0.57 -8.47 -21.99
C LEU A 204 -1.83 -7.66 -22.31
N SER A 205 -3.00 -8.26 -22.08
CA SER A 205 -4.28 -7.58 -22.21
C SER A 205 -4.57 -6.72 -20.98
N THR A 206 -4.32 -5.40 -21.09
CA THR A 206 -4.46 -4.43 -19.99
C THR A 206 -5.50 -3.34 -20.30
N PHE A 207 -5.82 -2.56 -19.27
CA PHE A 207 -6.54 -1.29 -19.39
C PHE A 207 -5.56 -0.11 -19.29
N GLY A 208 -5.84 1.00 -19.97
CA GLY A 208 -5.01 2.20 -19.95
C GLY A 208 -3.63 2.07 -20.60
N GLU A 209 -2.91 3.18 -20.67
CA GLU A 209 -1.59 3.27 -21.30
C GLU A 209 -0.47 2.98 -20.30
N ALA A 210 0.57 2.27 -20.73
CA ALA A 210 1.74 1.98 -19.90
C ALA A 210 2.71 3.17 -19.79
N GLU A 211 2.70 4.06 -20.78
CA GLU A 211 3.63 5.19 -20.90
C GLU A 211 2.85 6.51 -21.03
N PRO A 212 3.42 7.63 -20.54
CA PRO A 212 4.68 7.74 -19.81
C PRO A 212 4.59 7.12 -18.41
N PHE A 213 5.61 6.36 -18.01
CA PHE A 213 5.68 5.75 -16.67
C PHE A 213 6.55 6.59 -15.75
N ARG A 214 5.97 7.12 -14.66
CA ARG A 214 6.58 8.12 -13.76
C ARG A 214 6.56 7.74 -12.28
N TRP A 215 6.26 6.48 -11.96
CA TRP A 215 6.18 5.99 -10.59
C TRP A 215 7.53 5.52 -10.07
N ALA A 216 7.79 5.71 -8.77
CA ALA A 216 8.95 5.08 -8.12
C ALA A 216 8.75 3.56 -7.97
N VAL A 217 9.82 2.81 -8.16
CA VAL A 217 9.83 1.34 -8.08
C VAL A 217 10.81 0.82 -7.01
N SER A 218 11.39 1.71 -6.22
CA SER A 218 12.34 1.37 -5.16
C SER A 218 12.08 2.20 -3.91
N ARG A 219 12.48 1.65 -2.76
CA ARG A 219 12.31 2.31 -1.45
C ARG A 219 13.04 3.65 -1.39
N SER A 220 14.27 3.75 -1.91
CA SER A 220 15.04 5.00 -1.91
C SER A 220 14.29 6.12 -2.63
N ARG A 221 13.76 5.85 -3.83
CA ARG A 221 12.96 6.83 -4.57
C ARG A 221 11.62 7.15 -3.92
N ALA A 222 10.98 6.18 -3.27
CA ALA A 222 9.77 6.43 -2.50
C ALA A 222 10.02 7.35 -1.29
N LEU A 223 11.18 7.24 -0.63
CA LEU A 223 11.60 8.13 0.45
C LEU A 223 11.88 9.56 -0.04
N GLU A 224 12.52 9.70 -1.20
CA GLU A 224 12.70 11.02 -1.84
C GLU A 224 11.35 11.70 -2.14
N LEU A 225 10.36 10.93 -2.62
CA LEU A 225 9.01 11.43 -2.87
C LEU A 225 8.28 11.83 -1.57
N LEU A 226 8.45 11.05 -0.50
CA LEU A 226 7.92 11.41 0.82
C LEU A 226 8.52 12.74 1.31
N GLN A 227 9.85 12.90 1.20
CA GLN A 227 10.52 14.13 1.60
C GLN A 227 10.07 15.32 0.73
N HIS A 228 9.94 15.13 -0.59
CA HIS A 228 9.41 16.14 -1.49
C HIS A 228 7.99 16.55 -1.09
N PHE A 229 7.11 15.58 -0.82
CA PHE A 229 5.76 15.87 -0.34
C PHE A 229 5.78 16.70 0.95
N CYS A 230 6.53 16.28 1.96
CA CYS A 230 6.58 16.97 3.25
C CYS A 230 7.10 18.41 3.14
N THR A 231 7.99 18.69 2.18
CA THR A 231 8.62 20.01 2.00
C THR A 231 7.85 20.92 1.05
N VAL A 232 7.26 20.38 -0.02
CA VAL A 232 6.70 21.17 -1.13
C VAL A 232 5.17 21.15 -1.11
N ASN A 233 4.55 20.00 -0.85
CA ASN A 233 3.11 19.82 -1.05
C ASN A 233 2.31 19.91 0.26
N LEU A 234 2.85 19.33 1.35
CA LEU A 234 2.19 19.25 2.65
C LEU A 234 1.73 20.61 3.21
N PRO A 235 2.43 21.75 3.04
CA PRO A 235 1.96 23.03 3.55
C PRO A 235 0.55 23.39 3.09
N ASP A 236 0.25 23.12 1.82
CA ASP A 236 -1.00 23.46 1.14
C ASP A 236 -1.93 22.25 0.90
N PHE A 237 -1.58 21.08 1.42
CA PHE A 237 -2.39 19.86 1.30
C PHE A 237 -3.82 20.06 1.82
N GLY A 238 -3.96 20.60 3.03
CA GLY A 238 -5.26 20.78 3.68
C GLY A 238 -6.17 21.74 2.92
N PRO A 239 -5.78 23.01 2.72
CA PRO A 239 -6.60 24.02 2.06
C PRO A 239 -7.24 23.60 0.72
N TYR A 240 -6.54 22.78 -0.07
CA TYR A 240 -6.95 22.37 -1.42
C TYR A 240 -7.30 20.88 -1.53
N GLN A 241 -7.54 20.20 -0.41
CA GLN A 241 -7.80 18.76 -0.37
C GLN A 241 -8.99 18.33 -1.25
N ASP A 242 -10.02 19.19 -1.33
CA ASP A 242 -11.26 18.94 -2.08
C ASP A 242 -11.30 19.66 -3.45
N ALA A 243 -10.24 20.36 -3.83
CA ALA A 243 -10.22 21.12 -5.08
C ALA A 243 -10.06 20.18 -6.29
N MET A 244 -10.64 20.59 -7.42
CA MET A 244 -10.41 19.98 -8.73
C MET A 244 -10.16 21.08 -9.75
N LEU A 245 -9.11 20.93 -10.55
CA LEU A 245 -8.73 21.89 -11.58
C LEU A 245 -8.41 21.15 -12.88
N THR A 246 -8.95 21.66 -13.99
CA THR A 246 -8.60 21.18 -15.33
C THR A 246 -7.10 21.28 -15.55
N ASP A 247 -6.51 20.26 -16.18
CA ASP A 247 -5.08 20.14 -16.48
C ASP A 247 -4.14 20.11 -15.26
N GLN A 248 -4.68 20.00 -14.03
CA GLN A 248 -3.92 19.91 -12.79
C GLN A 248 -4.31 18.64 -12.01
N PRO A 249 -3.93 17.44 -12.50
CA PRO A 249 -4.41 16.17 -11.97
C PRO A 249 -3.89 15.81 -10.57
N TRP A 250 -2.85 16.49 -10.08
CA TRP A 250 -2.13 16.10 -8.86
C TRP A 250 -2.33 17.04 -7.67
N LEU A 251 -2.50 18.34 -7.93
CA LEU A 251 -2.60 19.38 -6.90
C LEU A 251 -1.50 19.22 -5.84
N TRP A 252 -1.85 19.31 -4.55
CA TRP A 252 -0.93 19.13 -3.42
C TRP A 252 -1.00 17.72 -2.82
N HIS A 253 -1.52 16.73 -3.55
CA HIS A 253 -1.58 15.37 -3.06
C HIS A 253 -0.19 14.72 -3.02
N ALA A 254 -0.01 13.83 -2.06
CA ALA A 254 1.28 13.17 -1.82
C ALA A 254 1.67 12.17 -2.92
N LEU A 255 0.70 11.58 -3.61
CA LEU A 255 0.91 10.48 -4.58
C LEU A 255 1.68 9.28 -3.99
N LEU A 256 1.64 9.07 -2.66
CA LEU A 256 2.38 8.03 -1.95
C LEU A 256 1.62 6.70 -1.79
N SER A 257 0.33 6.67 -2.11
CA SER A 257 -0.51 5.48 -1.87
C SER A 257 0.02 4.20 -2.52
N PRO A 258 0.60 4.20 -3.74
CA PRO A 258 1.15 2.97 -4.29
C PRO A 258 2.36 2.47 -3.48
N TYR A 259 3.23 3.37 -3.01
CA TYR A 259 4.44 2.98 -2.27
C TYR A 259 4.11 2.45 -0.87
N ILE A 260 3.12 3.07 -0.22
CA ILE A 260 2.60 2.58 1.07
C ILE A 260 1.96 1.20 0.90
N ASN A 261 1.16 1.02 -0.16
CA ASN A 261 0.41 -0.22 -0.38
C ASN A 261 1.27 -1.36 -0.95
N LEU A 262 2.46 -1.07 -1.48
CA LEU A 262 3.42 -2.10 -1.87
C LEU A 262 4.42 -2.46 -0.76
N GLY A 263 4.42 -1.72 0.36
CA GLY A 263 5.38 -1.89 1.45
C GLY A 263 6.70 -1.14 1.25
N LEU A 264 6.89 -0.43 0.13
CA LEU A 264 8.07 0.41 -0.10
C LEU A 264 8.20 1.52 0.95
N LEU A 265 7.06 2.02 1.44
CA LEU A 265 6.97 2.88 2.61
C LEU A 265 6.06 2.24 3.66
N HIS A 266 6.46 2.31 4.92
CA HIS A 266 5.62 1.96 6.05
C HIS A 266 4.70 3.15 6.42
N PRO A 267 3.43 2.92 6.80
CA PRO A 267 2.52 4.01 7.17
C PRO A 267 3.02 4.89 8.32
N LEU A 268 3.67 4.30 9.34
CA LEU A 268 4.20 5.07 10.48
C LEU A 268 5.35 6.01 10.10
N GLU A 269 6.26 5.62 9.19
CA GLU A 269 7.34 6.54 8.78
C GLU A 269 6.77 7.73 7.98
N VAL A 270 5.71 7.51 7.21
CA VAL A 270 5.00 8.58 6.49
C VAL A 270 4.32 9.55 7.47
N ILE A 271 3.69 9.02 8.52
CA ILE A 271 3.07 9.83 9.59
C ILE A 271 4.13 10.62 10.35
N GLN A 272 5.24 9.98 10.72
CA GLN A 272 6.33 10.60 11.46
C GLN A 272 6.99 11.71 10.65
N ALA A 273 7.21 11.53 9.34
CA ALA A 273 7.75 12.57 8.48
C ALA A 273 6.83 13.80 8.37
N ALA A 274 5.51 13.58 8.26
CA ALA A 274 4.54 14.68 8.24
C ALA A 274 4.46 15.41 9.59
N GLU A 275 4.49 14.67 10.70
CA GLU A 275 4.52 15.26 12.05
C GLU A 275 5.82 16.05 12.29
N ALA A 276 6.97 15.53 11.87
CA ALA A 276 8.25 16.25 11.94
C ALA A 276 8.19 17.58 11.18
N ALA A 277 7.63 17.60 9.97
CA ALA A 277 7.45 18.84 9.20
C ALA A 277 6.60 19.88 9.95
N TYR A 278 5.58 19.46 10.71
CA TYR A 278 4.84 20.37 11.59
C TYR A 278 5.70 20.89 12.75
N ARG A 279 6.41 20.00 13.45
CA ARG A 279 7.23 20.36 14.63
C ARG A 279 8.39 21.29 14.26
N GLU A 280 8.90 21.18 13.04
CA GLU A 280 9.93 22.06 12.47
C GLU A 280 9.36 23.38 11.91
N GLY A 281 8.03 23.54 11.89
CA GLY A 281 7.37 24.77 11.42
C GLY A 281 7.21 24.86 9.89
N HIS A 282 7.43 23.78 9.16
CA HIS A 282 7.33 23.74 7.70
C HIS A 282 5.90 23.64 7.17
N ALA A 283 4.96 23.10 7.96
CA ALA A 283 3.56 22.93 7.54
C ALA A 283 2.57 23.29 8.65
N PRO A 284 1.39 23.85 8.33
CA PRO A 284 0.37 24.15 9.32
C PRO A 284 -0.31 22.88 9.83
N ILE A 285 -0.74 22.92 11.10
CA ILE A 285 -1.37 21.77 11.76
C ILE A 285 -2.58 21.22 11.01
N ALA A 286 -3.39 22.06 10.37
CA ALA A 286 -4.58 21.62 9.63
C ALA A 286 -4.23 20.71 8.43
N SER A 287 -3.15 21.04 7.71
CA SER A 287 -2.67 20.19 6.61
C SER A 287 -2.04 18.90 7.12
N VAL A 288 -1.23 18.98 8.18
CA VAL A 288 -0.55 17.80 8.76
C VAL A 288 -1.55 16.83 9.39
N GLU A 289 -2.48 17.32 10.22
CA GLU A 289 -3.55 16.51 10.79
C GLU A 289 -4.45 15.93 9.69
N GLY A 290 -4.84 16.74 8.70
CA GLY A 290 -5.66 16.30 7.57
C GLY A 290 -5.01 15.15 6.80
N PHE A 291 -3.70 15.21 6.54
CA PHE A 291 -2.93 14.16 5.89
C PHE A 291 -2.82 12.90 6.77
N ILE A 292 -2.40 13.06 8.03
CA ILE A 292 -2.27 11.95 8.99
C ILE A 292 -3.61 11.24 9.18
N ARG A 293 -4.73 11.97 9.18
CA ARG A 293 -6.08 11.38 9.25
C ARG A 293 -6.42 10.50 8.05
N GLN A 294 -5.88 10.76 6.86
CA GLN A 294 -6.05 9.86 5.72
C GLN A 294 -5.28 8.54 5.91
N VAL A 295 -4.09 8.61 6.51
CA VAL A 295 -3.20 7.45 6.70
C VAL A 295 -3.55 6.66 7.96
N LEU A 296 -3.48 7.26 9.15
CA LEU A 296 -3.77 6.61 10.43
C LEU A 296 -5.27 6.39 10.66
N GLY A 297 -6.11 7.25 10.08
CA GLY A 297 -7.56 7.15 10.17
C GLY A 297 -8.11 6.29 9.04
N TRP A 298 -8.33 6.87 7.87
CA TRP A 298 -9.10 6.23 6.79
C TRP A 298 -8.49 4.93 6.28
N ARG A 299 -7.18 4.88 5.98
CA ARG A 299 -6.54 3.65 5.47
C ARG A 299 -6.66 2.50 6.48
N GLU A 300 -6.28 2.74 7.73
CA GLU A 300 -6.36 1.71 8.78
C GLU A 300 -7.81 1.30 9.09
N TYR A 301 -8.74 2.26 9.11
CA TYR A 301 -10.15 2.01 9.33
C TYR A 301 -10.77 1.18 8.20
N MET A 302 -10.49 1.51 6.93
CA MET A 302 -10.99 0.75 5.79
C MET A 302 -10.47 -0.69 5.80
N ARG A 303 -9.19 -0.89 6.15
CA ARG A 303 -8.65 -2.23 6.36
C ARG A 303 -9.35 -2.96 7.49
N ALA A 304 -9.58 -2.31 8.63
CA ALA A 304 -10.32 -2.91 9.75
C ALA A 304 -11.75 -3.31 9.36
N ILE A 305 -12.47 -2.44 8.64
CA ILE A 305 -13.79 -2.77 8.10
C ILE A 305 -13.70 -3.97 7.16
N TYR A 306 -12.76 -3.95 6.21
CA TYR A 306 -12.56 -5.05 5.26
C TYR A 306 -12.40 -6.40 5.98
N GLU A 307 -11.55 -6.49 7.01
CA GLU A 307 -11.36 -7.72 7.80
C GLU A 307 -12.64 -8.20 8.51
N LEU A 308 -13.47 -7.27 8.99
CA LEU A 308 -14.68 -7.59 9.75
C LEU A 308 -15.88 -7.97 8.88
N VAL A 309 -16.02 -7.35 7.70
CA VAL A 309 -17.25 -7.47 6.90
C VAL A 309 -17.11 -8.39 5.69
N ILE A 310 -15.93 -8.53 5.09
CA ILE A 310 -15.74 -9.35 3.89
C ILE A 310 -16.06 -10.83 4.10
N PRO A 311 -15.71 -11.45 5.24
CA PRO A 311 -16.14 -12.83 5.52
C PRO A 311 -17.66 -13.04 5.47
N ASN A 312 -18.45 -11.96 5.53
CA ASN A 312 -19.92 -11.96 5.55
C ASN A 312 -20.54 -11.51 4.20
N ASP A 313 -19.91 -11.86 3.07
CA ASP A 313 -20.42 -11.62 1.70
C ASP A 313 -20.61 -10.13 1.33
N TYR A 314 -19.83 -9.23 1.93
CA TYR A 314 -19.92 -7.78 1.69
C TYR A 314 -19.76 -7.39 0.21
N ALA A 315 -18.97 -8.15 -0.56
CA ALA A 315 -18.80 -7.92 -2.00
C ALA A 315 -20.11 -8.06 -2.81
N ARG A 316 -21.13 -8.73 -2.26
CA ARG A 316 -22.47 -8.86 -2.87
C ARG A 316 -23.51 -7.91 -2.28
N ALA A 317 -23.12 -7.03 -1.34
CA ALA A 317 -24.04 -6.09 -0.73
C ALA A 317 -24.62 -5.13 -1.79
N ASN A 318 -25.95 -5.07 -1.88
CA ASN A 318 -26.66 -4.23 -2.84
C ASN A 318 -27.92 -3.63 -2.21
N PHE A 319 -27.73 -2.76 -1.22
CA PHE A 319 -28.81 -2.14 -0.45
C PHE A 319 -29.90 -1.49 -1.32
N PHE A 320 -29.50 -0.81 -2.40
CA PHE A 320 -30.40 -0.14 -3.33
C PHE A 320 -30.92 -1.05 -4.46
N ASN A 321 -30.50 -2.32 -4.50
CA ASN A 321 -30.83 -3.28 -5.54
C ASN A 321 -30.55 -2.75 -6.97
N HIS A 322 -29.43 -2.08 -7.18
CA HIS A 322 -29.02 -1.61 -8.51
C HIS A 322 -28.64 -2.79 -9.42
N GLN A 323 -29.03 -2.72 -10.69
CA GLN A 323 -28.82 -3.78 -11.69
C GLN A 323 -28.19 -3.29 -13.00
N GLN A 324 -27.95 -1.97 -13.12
CA GLN A 324 -27.40 -1.40 -14.35
C GLN A 324 -25.92 -1.76 -14.49
N PRO A 325 -25.46 -2.14 -15.70
CA PRO A 325 -24.04 -2.38 -15.95
C PRO A 325 -23.24 -1.07 -15.84
N LEU A 326 -21.93 -1.21 -15.63
CA LEU A 326 -21.03 -0.06 -15.67
C LEU A 326 -21.07 0.59 -17.07
N PRO A 327 -21.30 1.91 -17.19
CA PRO A 327 -21.32 2.59 -18.48
C PRO A 327 -20.00 2.43 -19.27
N ALA A 328 -20.10 2.33 -20.59
CA ALA A 328 -18.96 2.05 -21.48
C ALA A 328 -17.83 3.08 -21.40
N PHE A 329 -18.16 4.35 -21.13
CA PHE A 329 -17.16 5.42 -21.03
C PHE A 329 -16.15 5.23 -19.88
N PHE A 330 -16.50 4.49 -18.82
CA PHE A 330 -15.54 4.12 -17.76
C PHE A 330 -14.49 3.10 -18.23
N LEU A 331 -14.77 2.40 -19.34
CA LEU A 331 -13.90 1.38 -19.92
C LEU A 331 -13.07 1.93 -21.10
N GLY A 332 -13.18 3.24 -21.38
CA GLY A 332 -12.55 3.87 -22.54
C GLY A 332 -13.13 3.38 -23.87
N ARG A 333 -14.43 3.07 -23.91
CA ARG A 333 -15.16 2.58 -25.08
C ARG A 333 -16.27 3.54 -25.49
#